data_AF-A0A963BXC0-F1
#
_entry.id   AF-A0A963BXC0-F1
#
_cell.length_a   1.000
_cell.length_b   1.000
_cell.length_c   1.000
_cell.angle_alpha   90.00
_cell.angle_beta   90.00
_cell.angle_gamma   90.00
#
_symmetry.space_group_name_H-M   'P 1'
#
loop_
_entity.id
_entity.type
_entity.pdbx_description
1 polymer ?
#
loop_
_entity_poly.entity_id
_entity_poly.type
_entity_poly.pdbx_seq_one_letter_code
_entity_poly.pdbx_strand_id
1 'polypeptide(L)'
;MRPIRLSRIAATLIGLHLATLVAAAEPQVIPVVPLKAAPTVDGTLSDWRGDGWHVIPIAPTVKPEERADLGLGSEDHNAVGESRVELQAGVHQGRFYVAVRWPDDAPNTDLDVWMWNGRRYSRARRFDDMLAMRFALAGDYDRSMLSGKNYEADLWEWSASRSQLAGFAEDFRQVVGTKIIENAAEYSVKGVGTIYIKKYRDAGNYPFKTVRPPKTQAEEQIVAVQLKGAPDGSYADVAASGSWAEGHWQLELARQLDTGHEDDVVLPAGGTITGQIAVFNHASDENKSVSEPLRFDFSAIPVK
;
A
#
# COMPACT_ATOMS: atom_id res chain seq x y z
N MET A 1 -51.49 -44.98 53.76
CA MET A 1 -52.18 -44.12 52.79
C MET A 1 -51.14 -43.45 51.91
N ARG A 2 -51.27 -43.57 50.58
CA ARG A 2 -50.29 -43.09 49.58
C ARG A 2 -50.27 -41.55 49.51
N PRO A 3 -49.10 -40.89 49.39
CA PRO A 3 -49.05 -39.48 49.05
C PRO A 3 -49.18 -39.25 47.54
N ILE A 4 -49.89 -38.18 47.18
CA ILE A 4 -50.15 -37.69 45.83
C ILE A 4 -48.89 -36.99 45.30
N ARG A 5 -48.46 -37.33 44.07
CA ARG A 5 -47.37 -36.65 43.37
C ARG A 5 -47.86 -35.32 42.78
N LEU A 6 -47.18 -34.23 43.10
CA LEU A 6 -47.28 -32.94 42.40
C LEU A 6 -46.19 -32.86 41.33
N SER A 7 -46.61 -32.82 40.08
CA SER A 7 -45.76 -32.58 38.90
C SER A 7 -45.31 -31.12 38.87
N ARG A 8 -44.00 -30.87 38.88
CA ARG A 8 -43.42 -29.54 38.59
C ARG A 8 -43.27 -29.40 37.07
N ILE A 9 -43.93 -28.41 36.50
CA ILE A 9 -43.68 -27.94 35.13
C ILE A 9 -42.45 -27.03 35.20
N ALA A 10 -41.35 -27.42 34.54
CA ALA A 10 -40.17 -26.58 34.36
C ALA A 10 -40.39 -25.73 33.10
N ALA A 11 -40.44 -24.40 33.27
CA ALA A 11 -40.42 -23.46 32.17
C ALA A 11 -38.96 -23.25 31.72
N THR A 12 -38.61 -23.75 30.54
CA THR A 12 -37.31 -23.50 29.91
C THR A 12 -37.34 -22.10 29.30
N LEU A 13 -36.61 -21.14 29.90
CA LEU A 13 -36.33 -19.87 29.25
C LEU A 13 -35.32 -20.09 28.12
N ILE A 14 -35.78 -19.94 26.88
CA ILE A 14 -34.92 -19.83 25.70
C ILE A 14 -34.38 -18.40 25.69
N GLY A 15 -33.13 -18.23 26.10
CA GLY A 15 -32.39 -16.97 25.94
C GLY A 15 -32.07 -16.74 24.47
N LEU A 16 -32.80 -15.81 23.84
CA LEU A 16 -32.52 -15.36 22.48
C LEU A 16 -31.30 -14.42 22.53
N HIS A 17 -30.11 -14.91 22.21
CA HIS A 17 -28.95 -14.05 21.99
C HIS A 17 -29.13 -13.30 20.67
N LEU A 18 -29.54 -12.04 20.74
CA LEU A 18 -29.40 -11.11 19.62
C LEU A 18 -27.89 -10.85 19.42
N ALA A 19 -27.31 -11.44 18.39
CA ALA A 19 -26.04 -10.98 17.86
C ALA A 19 -26.28 -9.60 17.22
N THR A 20 -25.71 -8.55 17.81
CA THR A 20 -25.60 -7.25 17.16
C THR A 20 -24.67 -7.40 15.97
N LEU A 21 -25.23 -7.42 14.75
CA LEU A 21 -24.45 -7.18 13.54
C LEU A 21 -23.93 -5.75 13.59
N VAL A 22 -22.63 -5.59 13.80
CA VAL A 22 -21.94 -4.32 13.57
C VAL A 22 -21.89 -4.16 12.05
N ALA A 23 -22.62 -3.18 11.51
CA ALA A 23 -22.49 -2.79 10.12
C ALA A 23 -21.06 -2.28 9.88
N ALA A 24 -20.42 -2.74 8.81
CA ALA A 24 -19.12 -2.21 8.40
C ALA A 24 -19.26 -0.69 8.18
N ALA A 25 -18.31 0.09 8.70
CA ALA A 25 -18.29 1.53 8.49
C ALA A 25 -18.19 1.83 6.98
N GLU A 26 -18.89 2.87 6.52
CA GLU A 26 -18.79 3.26 5.12
C GLU A 26 -17.36 3.70 4.79
N PRO A 27 -16.81 3.31 3.62
CA PRO A 27 -15.51 3.77 3.16
C PRO A 27 -15.40 5.29 3.18
N GLN A 28 -14.28 5.81 3.69
CA GLN A 28 -13.96 7.23 3.59
C GLN A 28 -13.88 7.64 2.12
N VAL A 29 -14.57 8.73 1.77
CA VAL A 29 -14.59 9.26 0.41
C VAL A 29 -13.44 10.22 0.21
N ILE A 30 -12.72 10.05 -0.90
CA ILE A 30 -11.68 10.95 -1.40
C ILE A 30 -12.20 11.60 -2.68
N PRO A 31 -12.66 12.87 -2.63
CA PRO A 31 -13.07 13.60 -3.81
C PRO A 31 -11.89 13.77 -4.79
N VAL A 32 -12.12 13.44 -6.05
CA VAL A 32 -11.20 13.72 -7.15
C VAL A 32 -11.78 14.87 -7.96
N VAL A 33 -11.14 16.03 -7.88
CA VAL A 33 -11.68 17.28 -8.44
C VAL A 33 -11.03 17.66 -9.76
N PRO A 34 -11.73 18.37 -10.67
CA PRO A 34 -11.09 18.98 -11.83
C PRO A 34 -10.09 20.05 -11.41
N LEU A 35 -8.83 19.92 -11.87
CA LEU A 35 -7.77 20.87 -11.60
C LEU A 35 -7.69 21.91 -12.74
N LYS A 36 -7.46 23.17 -12.35
CA LYS A 36 -7.34 24.28 -13.30
C LYS A 36 -6.07 24.21 -14.16
N ALA A 37 -5.01 23.66 -13.60
CA ALA A 37 -3.71 23.44 -14.25
C ALA A 37 -3.16 22.08 -13.80
N ALA A 38 -2.24 21.52 -14.57
CA ALA A 38 -1.46 20.35 -14.16
C ALA A 38 -0.51 20.75 -13.02
N PRO A 39 -0.55 20.06 -11.86
CA PRO A 39 0.50 20.17 -10.85
C PRO A 39 1.84 19.68 -11.39
N THR A 40 2.91 20.31 -10.94
CA THR A 40 4.28 19.86 -11.19
C THR A 40 4.59 18.71 -10.24
N VAL A 41 4.98 17.54 -10.76
CA VAL A 41 5.37 16.39 -9.93
C VAL A 41 6.84 16.58 -9.52
N ASP A 42 7.08 17.35 -8.45
CA ASP A 42 8.42 17.67 -7.96
C ASP A 42 8.64 17.31 -6.49
N GLY A 43 7.59 16.93 -5.77
CA GLY A 43 7.62 16.50 -4.38
C GLY A 43 7.57 17.66 -3.39
N THR A 44 7.33 18.90 -3.83
CA THR A 44 7.26 20.09 -2.96
C THR A 44 5.84 20.46 -2.53
N LEU A 45 4.83 19.86 -3.17
CA LEU A 45 3.40 20.13 -2.95
C LEU A 45 3.00 21.60 -3.17
N SER A 46 3.85 22.40 -3.81
CA SER A 46 3.68 23.86 -3.87
C SER A 46 2.47 24.31 -4.69
N ASP A 47 2.00 23.45 -5.61
CA ASP A 47 0.79 23.60 -6.41
C ASP A 47 -0.50 23.16 -5.67
N TRP A 48 -0.37 22.43 -4.56
CA TRP A 48 -1.46 21.87 -3.77
C TRP A 48 -1.78 22.74 -2.55
N ARG A 49 -2.21 23.97 -2.82
CA ARG A 49 -2.56 24.95 -1.77
C ARG A 49 -4.06 24.99 -1.51
N GLY A 50 -4.41 25.32 -0.27
CA GLY A 50 -5.78 25.64 0.14
C GLY A 50 -6.50 24.51 0.85
N ASP A 51 -7.82 24.63 0.93
CA ASP A 51 -8.70 23.65 1.54
C ASP A 51 -8.92 22.49 0.54
N GLY A 52 -8.68 21.25 0.97
CA GLY A 52 -8.74 20.09 0.08
C GLY A 52 -7.94 18.87 0.55
N TRP A 53 -7.13 19.04 1.60
CA TRP A 53 -6.43 17.95 2.26
C TRP A 53 -7.39 17.09 3.08
N HIS A 54 -7.42 15.79 2.77
CA HIS A 54 -8.16 14.79 3.50
C HIS A 54 -7.21 14.03 4.43
N VAL A 55 -7.54 14.01 5.71
CA VAL A 55 -6.80 13.22 6.71
C VAL A 55 -7.33 11.79 6.66
N ILE A 56 -6.46 10.84 6.35
CA ILE A 56 -6.73 9.41 6.21
C ILE A 56 -6.03 8.70 7.36
N PRO A 57 -6.78 8.09 8.30
CA PRO A 57 -6.19 7.25 9.33
C PRO A 57 -5.52 6.02 8.72
N ILE A 58 -4.32 5.69 9.20
CA ILE A 58 -3.64 4.44 8.89
C ILE A 58 -3.30 3.70 10.19
N ALA A 59 -3.32 2.38 10.14
CA ALA A 59 -2.99 1.52 11.27
C ALA A 59 -2.19 0.30 10.80
N PRO A 60 -1.47 -0.39 11.70
CA PRO A 60 -0.73 -1.59 11.33
C PRO A 60 -1.58 -2.57 10.53
N THR A 61 -1.04 -3.06 9.41
CA THR A 61 -1.75 -4.03 8.55
C THR A 61 -1.99 -5.36 9.25
N VAL A 62 -1.12 -5.70 10.20
CA VAL A 62 -1.25 -6.82 11.12
C VAL A 62 -0.96 -6.27 12.49
N LYS A 63 -1.89 -6.43 13.43
CA LYS A 63 -1.64 -6.01 14.81
C LYS A 63 -0.75 -7.03 15.53
N PRO A 64 0.06 -6.62 16.51
CA PRO A 64 0.91 -7.54 17.29
C PRO A 64 0.17 -8.77 17.82
N GLU A 65 -1.06 -8.57 18.34
CA GLU A 65 -1.90 -9.64 18.89
C GLU A 65 -2.46 -10.62 17.84
N GLU A 66 -2.49 -10.24 16.57
CA GLU A 66 -3.02 -11.05 15.45
C GLU A 66 -1.93 -11.90 14.79
N ARG A 67 -0.65 -11.55 14.96
CA ARG A 67 0.49 -12.18 14.24
C ARG A 67 0.51 -13.70 14.39
N ALA A 68 0.28 -14.21 15.60
CA ALA A 68 0.28 -15.65 15.87
C ALA A 68 -0.82 -16.40 15.10
N ASP A 69 -2.01 -15.81 14.95
CA ASP A 69 -3.12 -16.41 14.19
C ASP A 69 -2.86 -16.36 12.67
N LEU A 70 -1.98 -15.47 12.21
CA LEU A 70 -1.56 -15.35 10.81
C LEU A 70 -0.29 -16.16 10.47
N GLY A 71 0.21 -16.98 11.41
CA GLY A 71 1.42 -17.78 11.23
C GLY A 71 2.71 -16.95 11.13
N LEU A 72 2.67 -15.70 11.58
CA LEU A 72 3.80 -14.77 11.59
C LEU A 72 4.59 -14.89 12.90
N GLY A 73 5.87 -14.51 12.86
CA GLY A 73 6.69 -14.41 14.05
C GLY A 73 6.17 -13.34 15.02
N SER A 74 6.55 -13.44 16.30
CA SER A 74 6.13 -12.48 17.33
C SER A 74 6.76 -11.10 17.18
N GLU A 75 7.85 -10.99 16.42
CA GLU A 75 8.50 -9.71 16.15
C GLU A 75 7.65 -8.90 15.17
N ASP A 76 7.32 -7.68 15.56
CA ASP A 76 6.69 -6.66 14.73
C ASP A 76 7.73 -5.57 14.44
N HIS A 77 8.00 -5.34 13.16
CA HIS A 77 8.92 -4.30 12.71
C HIS A 77 8.20 -3.10 12.09
N ASN A 78 6.89 -2.99 12.28
CA ASN A 78 6.15 -1.81 11.85
C ASN A 78 6.53 -0.60 12.72
N ALA A 79 7.38 0.26 12.18
CA ALA A 79 7.78 1.52 12.82
C ALA A 79 6.78 2.66 12.64
N VAL A 80 5.80 2.53 11.73
CA VAL A 80 4.78 3.55 11.46
C VAL A 80 3.71 3.58 12.55
N GLY A 81 3.24 2.41 12.99
CA GLY A 81 2.17 2.29 13.98
C GLY A 81 0.85 2.89 13.50
N GLU A 82 0.04 3.40 14.44
CA GLU A 82 -1.12 4.22 14.10
C GLU A 82 -0.69 5.64 13.74
N SER A 83 -1.13 6.13 12.59
CA SER A 83 -0.74 7.45 12.09
C SER A 83 -1.81 8.01 11.15
N ARG A 84 -1.47 9.08 10.44
CA ARG A 84 -2.32 9.73 9.46
C ARG A 84 -1.57 10.06 8.18
N VAL A 85 -2.27 9.99 7.07
CA VAL A 85 -1.84 10.46 5.77
C VAL A 85 -2.73 11.62 5.38
N GLU A 86 -2.15 12.74 4.96
CA GLU A 86 -2.88 13.83 4.34
C GLU A 86 -2.83 13.62 2.82
N LEU A 87 -3.99 13.68 2.16
CA LEU A 87 -4.08 13.45 0.71
C LEU A 87 -4.99 14.48 0.03
N GLN A 88 -4.57 14.94 -1.15
CA GLN A 88 -5.41 15.66 -2.10
C GLN A 88 -5.29 15.02 -3.48
N ALA A 89 -6.38 14.97 -4.24
CA ALA A 89 -6.41 14.33 -5.55
C ALA A 89 -7.21 15.13 -6.57
N GLY A 90 -6.82 15.06 -7.85
CA GLY A 90 -7.52 15.76 -8.91
C GLY A 90 -7.11 15.32 -10.31
N VAL A 91 -7.84 15.83 -11.30
CA VAL A 91 -7.61 15.52 -12.72
C VAL A 91 -7.41 16.78 -13.53
N HIS A 92 -6.36 16.81 -14.35
CA HIS A 92 -6.18 17.83 -15.38
C HIS A 92 -5.99 17.15 -16.74
N GLN A 93 -6.81 17.54 -17.73
CA GLN A 93 -6.71 17.07 -19.13
C GLN A 93 -6.67 15.52 -19.30
N GLY A 94 -7.33 14.77 -18.41
CA GLY A 94 -7.37 13.31 -18.45
C GLY A 94 -6.20 12.63 -17.73
N ARG A 95 -5.32 13.40 -17.08
CA ARG A 95 -4.29 12.89 -16.18
C ARG A 95 -4.74 13.07 -14.74
N PHE A 96 -4.65 12.00 -13.96
CA PHE A 96 -4.91 11.96 -12.52
C PHE A 96 -3.63 12.30 -11.76
N TYR A 97 -3.79 13.09 -10.71
CA TYR A 97 -2.73 13.56 -9.84
C TYR A 97 -3.11 13.32 -8.39
N VAL A 98 -2.14 12.94 -7.59
CA VAL A 98 -2.29 12.79 -6.15
C VAL A 98 -1.13 13.47 -5.44
N ALA A 99 -1.45 14.27 -4.43
CA ALA A 99 -0.51 14.79 -3.46
C ALA A 99 -0.72 14.09 -2.13
N VAL A 100 0.37 13.62 -1.52
CA VAL A 100 0.34 12.88 -0.27
C VAL A 100 1.41 13.44 0.68
N ARG A 101 1.07 13.53 1.96
CA ARG A 101 2.01 13.88 3.03
C ARG A 101 1.77 13.01 4.25
N TRP A 102 2.84 12.52 4.88
CA TRP A 102 2.73 11.78 6.14
C TRP A 102 3.90 12.12 7.07
N PRO A 103 3.70 12.07 8.39
CA PRO A 103 4.77 12.32 9.34
C PRO A 103 5.81 11.19 9.30
N ASP A 104 7.07 11.56 9.34
CA ASP A 104 8.20 10.64 9.44
C ASP A 104 9.38 11.31 10.15
N ASP A 105 9.99 10.60 11.09
CA ASP A 105 11.07 11.11 11.91
C ASP A 105 12.39 11.27 11.14
N ALA A 106 12.59 10.56 10.03
CA ALA A 106 13.80 10.65 9.22
C ALA A 106 13.58 10.26 7.74
N PRO A 107 14.29 10.89 6.79
CA PRO A 107 14.28 10.42 5.41
C PRO A 107 15.14 9.16 5.29
N ASN A 108 14.55 7.97 5.35
CA ASN A 108 15.28 6.73 5.10
C ASN A 108 15.34 6.48 3.58
N THR A 109 16.46 6.88 2.96
CA THR A 109 16.68 6.79 1.51
C THR A 109 17.71 5.71 1.12
N ASP A 110 18.02 4.78 2.02
CA ASP A 110 19.03 3.73 1.82
C ASP A 110 18.37 2.35 1.78
N LEU A 111 18.47 1.64 0.64
CA LEU A 111 18.02 0.26 0.51
C LEU A 111 19.20 -0.71 0.37
N ASP A 112 19.22 -1.71 1.26
CA ASP A 112 20.08 -2.90 1.19
C ASP A 112 21.59 -2.65 1.07
N VAL A 113 22.12 -1.66 1.79
CA VAL A 113 23.52 -1.22 1.66
C VAL A 113 24.55 -2.29 2.06
N TRP A 114 25.70 -2.28 1.37
CA TRP A 114 26.88 -3.05 1.74
C TRP A 114 27.74 -2.24 2.70
N MET A 115 28.01 -2.79 3.88
CA MET A 115 28.85 -2.17 4.91
C MET A 115 30.19 -2.89 5.00
N TRP A 116 31.29 -2.14 4.98
CA TRP A 116 32.61 -2.67 5.29
C TRP A 116 32.73 -2.95 6.79
N ASN A 117 33.26 -4.12 7.16
CA ASN A 117 33.44 -4.53 8.57
C ASN A 117 34.91 -4.68 8.96
N GLY A 118 35.82 -4.03 8.25
CA GLY A 118 37.27 -4.17 8.43
C GLY A 118 37.90 -5.33 7.66
N ARG A 119 37.10 -6.27 7.14
CA ARG A 119 37.60 -7.44 6.39
C ARG A 119 36.89 -7.68 5.05
N ARG A 120 35.57 -7.50 5.00
CA ARG A 120 34.76 -7.69 3.80
C ARG A 120 33.51 -6.83 3.89
N TYR A 121 32.83 -6.68 2.75
CA TYR A 121 31.47 -6.14 2.76
C TYR A 121 30.48 -7.20 3.27
N SER A 122 29.55 -6.75 4.10
CA SER A 122 28.36 -7.49 4.53
C SER A 122 27.12 -6.65 4.27
N ARG A 123 26.02 -7.29 3.83
CA ARG A 123 24.75 -6.61 3.58
C ARG A 123 24.13 -6.21 4.91
N ALA A 124 23.99 -4.91 5.14
CA ALA A 124 23.07 -4.41 6.16
C ALA A 124 21.71 -4.34 5.48
N ARG A 125 20.84 -5.31 5.79
CA ARG A 125 19.46 -5.32 5.28
C ARG A 125 18.74 -4.11 5.88
N ARG A 126 18.78 -3.00 5.15
CA ARG A 126 18.08 -1.75 5.41
C ARG A 126 16.98 -1.61 4.38
N PHE A 127 15.90 -1.00 4.80
CA PHE A 127 14.80 -0.65 3.93
C PHE A 127 14.70 0.87 3.91
N ASP A 128 14.28 1.40 2.79
CA ASP A 128 13.94 2.79 2.66
C ASP A 128 12.48 3.03 3.02
N ASP A 129 12.10 4.29 3.10
CA ASP A 129 10.70 4.68 3.22
C ASP A 129 10.00 4.47 1.89
N MET A 130 8.76 3.99 1.99
CA MET A 130 7.96 3.70 0.82
C MET A 130 6.51 4.11 1.07
N LEU A 131 5.84 4.45 -0.03
CA LEU A 131 4.39 4.57 -0.08
C LEU A 131 3.87 3.67 -1.19
N ALA A 132 2.82 2.92 -0.90
CA ALA A 132 2.07 2.18 -1.89
C ALA A 132 0.64 2.70 -1.96
N MET A 133 0.12 2.82 -3.18
CA MET A 133 -1.28 3.08 -3.46
C MET A 133 -1.80 1.98 -4.35
N ARG A 134 -2.94 1.40 -3.99
CA ARG A 134 -3.54 0.34 -4.80
C ARG A 134 -5.00 0.60 -5.11
N PHE A 135 -5.42 0.26 -6.31
CA PHE A 135 -6.79 0.38 -6.80
C PHE A 135 -7.36 -1.00 -7.12
N ALA A 136 -8.64 -1.20 -6.82
CA ALA A 136 -9.32 -2.46 -7.11
C ALA A 136 -9.38 -2.69 -8.62
N LEU A 137 -8.79 -3.79 -9.09
CA LEU A 137 -8.77 -4.17 -10.50
C LEU A 137 -9.81 -5.26 -10.79
N ALA A 138 -9.86 -6.30 -9.96
CA ALA A 138 -10.84 -7.38 -10.09
C ALA A 138 -11.08 -8.11 -8.76
N GLY A 139 -12.20 -8.83 -8.67
CA GLY A 139 -12.49 -9.72 -7.53
C GLY A 139 -13.01 -9.02 -6.27
N ASP A 140 -12.94 -9.71 -5.14
CA ASP A 140 -13.44 -9.24 -3.84
C ASP A 140 -12.31 -8.50 -3.10
N TYR A 141 -12.09 -7.24 -3.49
CA TYR A 141 -11.07 -6.39 -2.90
C TYR A 141 -11.23 -6.27 -1.39
N ASP A 142 -10.13 -6.32 -0.66
CA ASP A 142 -10.13 -6.24 0.80
C ASP A 142 -9.08 -5.30 1.33
N ARG A 143 -9.24 -4.87 2.59
CA ARG A 143 -8.22 -4.12 3.33
C ARG A 143 -6.97 -4.98 3.52
N SER A 144 -7.14 -6.23 3.93
CA SER A 144 -6.05 -7.13 4.25
C SER A 144 -5.82 -8.13 3.12
N MET A 145 -4.56 -8.24 2.69
CA MET A 145 -4.16 -9.31 1.78
C MET A 145 -4.26 -10.69 2.44
N LEU A 146 -4.44 -10.75 3.77
CA LEU A 146 -4.52 -11.98 4.55
C LEU A 146 -5.97 -12.39 4.91
N SER A 147 -6.96 -11.75 4.30
CA SER A 147 -8.40 -12.00 4.55
C SER A 147 -8.94 -13.31 3.98
N GLY A 148 -8.20 -13.97 3.08
CA GLY A 148 -8.67 -15.15 2.34
C GLY A 148 -9.53 -14.83 1.11
N LYS A 149 -9.77 -13.55 0.83
CA LYS A 149 -10.43 -13.10 -0.39
C LYS A 149 -9.51 -13.22 -1.60
N ASN A 150 -10.12 -13.28 -2.78
CA ASN A 150 -9.42 -13.38 -4.05
C ASN A 150 -9.67 -12.10 -4.84
N TYR A 151 -8.60 -11.37 -5.15
CA TYR A 151 -8.70 -10.12 -5.88
C TYR A 151 -7.40 -9.78 -6.60
N GLU A 152 -7.52 -8.87 -7.56
CA GLU A 152 -6.41 -8.22 -8.23
C GLU A 152 -6.46 -6.73 -7.93
N ALA A 153 -5.29 -6.11 -7.84
CA ALA A 153 -5.14 -4.68 -7.66
C ALA A 153 -4.04 -4.14 -8.58
N ASP A 154 -4.30 -2.96 -9.11
CA ASP A 154 -3.30 -2.08 -9.72
C ASP A 154 -2.56 -1.40 -8.56
N LEU A 155 -1.22 -1.49 -8.51
CA LEU A 155 -0.38 -1.14 -7.36
C LEU A 155 0.77 -0.22 -7.79
N TRP A 156 0.70 1.03 -7.33
CA TRP A 156 1.77 2.01 -7.47
C TRP A 156 2.64 1.99 -6.22
N GLU A 157 3.93 1.70 -6.37
CA GLU A 157 4.88 1.64 -5.27
C GLU A 157 6.00 2.66 -5.47
N TRP A 158 6.02 3.69 -4.64
CA TRP A 158 7.10 4.66 -4.57
C TRP A 158 8.09 4.28 -3.47
N SER A 159 9.38 4.37 -3.78
CA SER A 159 10.49 4.01 -2.90
C SER A 159 11.54 5.12 -2.88
N ALA A 160 11.84 5.63 -1.69
CA ALA A 160 12.70 6.81 -1.47
C ALA A 160 14.14 6.62 -1.96
N SER A 161 14.63 5.38 -2.00
CA SER A 161 15.97 5.03 -2.46
C SER A 161 16.06 4.58 -3.92
N ARG A 162 14.96 4.10 -4.49
CA ARG A 162 14.97 3.37 -5.78
C ARG A 162 14.17 4.09 -6.84
N SER A 163 12.84 4.08 -6.75
CA SER A 163 11.98 4.65 -7.80
C SER A 163 12.07 6.19 -7.83
N GLN A 164 12.31 6.82 -6.67
CA GLN A 164 12.60 8.25 -6.57
C GLN A 164 13.77 8.70 -7.47
N LEU A 165 14.82 7.89 -7.61
CA LEU A 165 16.00 8.22 -8.42
C LEU A 165 15.69 8.38 -9.91
N ALA A 166 14.55 7.86 -10.36
CA ALA A 166 14.11 7.87 -11.74
C ALA A 166 12.80 8.66 -11.95
N GLY A 167 12.26 9.29 -10.91
CA GLY A 167 11.07 10.14 -11.01
C GLY A 167 9.77 9.38 -11.31
N PHE A 168 9.63 8.15 -10.82
CA PHE A 168 8.44 7.33 -11.03
C PHE A 168 8.08 6.51 -9.78
N ALA A 169 6.85 6.00 -9.72
CA ALA A 169 6.46 4.91 -8.85
C ALA A 169 6.39 3.64 -9.70
N GLU A 170 6.90 2.53 -9.18
CA GLU A 170 6.83 1.25 -9.87
C GLU A 170 5.38 0.80 -9.98
N ASP A 171 4.91 0.51 -11.19
CA ASP A 171 3.57 -0.04 -11.42
C ASP A 171 3.59 -1.58 -11.44
N PHE A 172 2.60 -2.16 -10.78
CA PHE A 172 2.46 -3.59 -10.63
C PHE A 172 0.99 -4.01 -10.63
N ARG A 173 0.69 -5.09 -11.34
CA ARG A 173 -0.49 -5.91 -11.02
C ARG A 173 -0.23 -6.83 -9.82
N GLN A 174 -0.92 -6.59 -8.72
CA GLN A 174 -0.93 -7.45 -7.53
C GLN A 174 -2.09 -8.46 -7.57
N VAL A 175 -1.78 -9.74 -7.37
CA VAL A 175 -2.76 -10.82 -7.26
C VAL A 175 -2.71 -11.43 -5.87
N VAL A 176 -3.87 -11.53 -5.23
CA VAL A 176 -4.06 -12.13 -3.91
C VAL A 176 -5.12 -13.22 -4.00
N GLY A 177 -4.85 -14.39 -3.41
CA GLY A 177 -5.85 -15.45 -3.34
C GLY A 177 -5.42 -16.70 -2.61
N THR A 178 -6.31 -17.68 -2.55
CA THR A 178 -6.09 -18.98 -1.87
C THR A 178 -5.71 -20.11 -2.83
N LYS A 179 -5.72 -19.84 -4.14
CA LYS A 179 -5.22 -20.77 -5.16
C LYS A 179 -3.71 -20.61 -5.29
N ILE A 180 -3.01 -21.73 -5.49
CA ILE A 180 -1.56 -21.72 -5.72
C ILE A 180 -1.21 -20.78 -6.87
N ILE A 181 -0.27 -19.87 -6.62
CA ILE A 181 0.34 -19.01 -7.62
C ILE A 181 1.84 -19.30 -7.62
N GLU A 182 2.39 -19.65 -8.79
CA GLU A 182 3.80 -20.00 -8.92
C GLU A 182 4.71 -18.83 -8.48
N ASN A 183 5.70 -19.11 -7.62
CA ASN A 183 6.66 -18.12 -7.10
C ASN A 183 6.01 -16.95 -6.35
N ALA A 184 4.83 -17.15 -5.75
CA ALA A 184 4.21 -16.19 -4.85
C ALA A 184 4.78 -16.26 -3.44
N ALA A 185 4.63 -15.19 -2.66
CA ALA A 185 4.80 -15.25 -1.22
C ALA A 185 3.63 -16.04 -0.61
N GLU A 186 3.92 -16.90 0.36
CA GLU A 186 2.96 -17.81 0.98
C GLU A 186 2.77 -17.47 2.47
N TYR A 187 1.52 -17.34 2.90
CA TYR A 187 1.15 -17.04 4.28
C TYR A 187 0.15 -18.08 4.78
N SER A 188 0.48 -18.76 5.89
CA SER A 188 -0.41 -19.76 6.50
C SER A 188 -1.30 -19.11 7.56
N VAL A 189 -2.55 -18.85 7.21
CA VAL A 189 -3.51 -18.15 8.07
C VAL A 189 -4.48 -19.13 8.73
N LYS A 190 -4.55 -19.11 10.05
CA LYS A 190 -5.43 -20.00 10.83
C LYS A 190 -6.90 -19.75 10.47
N GLY A 191 -7.61 -20.83 10.13
CA GLY A 191 -9.02 -20.77 9.74
C GLY A 191 -9.27 -20.39 8.28
N VAL A 192 -8.27 -19.90 7.56
CA VAL A 192 -8.37 -19.54 6.12
C VAL A 192 -7.63 -20.54 5.24
N GLY A 193 -6.43 -20.98 5.67
CA GLY A 193 -5.52 -21.80 4.87
C GLY A 193 -4.34 -20.98 4.33
N THR A 194 -3.71 -21.47 3.26
CA THR A 194 -2.58 -20.77 2.63
C THR A 194 -3.08 -19.67 1.69
N ILE A 195 -2.54 -18.48 1.87
CA ILE A 195 -2.76 -17.32 1.01
C ILE A 195 -1.50 -17.08 0.18
N TYR A 196 -1.69 -16.87 -1.11
CA TYR A 196 -0.67 -16.58 -2.10
C TYR A 196 -0.77 -15.12 -2.52
N ILE A 197 0.32 -14.38 -2.38
CA ILE A 197 0.42 -12.97 -2.76
C ILE A 197 1.55 -12.83 -3.78
N LYS A 198 1.25 -12.28 -4.95
CA LYS A 198 2.24 -12.03 -6.00
C LYS A 198 2.07 -10.65 -6.61
N LYS A 199 3.18 -9.95 -6.75
CA LYS A 199 3.30 -8.75 -7.58
C LYS A 199 3.85 -9.18 -8.94
N TYR A 200 3.11 -8.90 -10.00
CA TYR A 200 3.58 -9.01 -11.37
C TYR A 200 4.09 -7.65 -11.76
N ARG A 201 5.31 -7.61 -12.31
CA ARG A 201 5.79 -6.37 -12.91
C ARG A 201 5.06 -6.16 -14.21
N ASP A 202 4.61 -4.93 -14.40
CA ASP A 202 3.90 -4.52 -15.59
C ASP A 202 4.86 -4.43 -16.79
N ALA A 203 4.29 -4.32 -17.99
CA ALA A 203 5.10 -4.35 -19.21
C ALA A 203 6.08 -3.16 -19.26
N GLY A 204 7.35 -3.43 -19.56
CA GLY A 204 8.36 -2.36 -19.68
C GLY A 204 9.76 -2.76 -19.21
N ASN A 205 10.69 -1.82 -19.30
CA ASN A 205 12.07 -1.97 -18.85
C ASN A 205 12.20 -1.72 -17.35
N TYR A 206 12.72 -2.72 -16.64
CA TYR A 206 13.11 -2.58 -15.24
C TYR A 206 14.48 -1.89 -15.15
N PRO A 207 14.57 -0.65 -14.65
CA PRO A 207 15.77 0.15 -14.78
C PRO A 207 16.77 -0.10 -13.66
N PHE A 208 16.59 -1.10 -12.79
CA PHE A 208 17.47 -1.31 -11.64
C PHE A 208 18.38 -2.52 -11.80
N LYS A 209 19.61 -2.39 -11.31
CA LYS A 209 20.57 -3.49 -11.18
C LYS A 209 21.08 -3.60 -9.75
N THR A 210 21.30 -4.83 -9.31
CA THR A 210 22.02 -5.07 -8.06
C THR A 210 23.51 -4.84 -8.25
N VAL A 211 24.11 -4.08 -7.35
CA VAL A 211 25.56 -3.85 -7.27
C VAL A 211 26.20 -4.92 -6.40
N ARG A 212 27.28 -5.50 -6.93
CA ARG A 212 28.16 -6.38 -6.15
C ARG A 212 29.30 -5.54 -5.58
N PRO A 213 29.60 -5.67 -4.28
CA PRO A 213 30.68 -4.91 -3.68
C PRO A 213 32.04 -5.47 -4.13
N PRO A 214 33.10 -4.65 -4.15
CA PRO A 214 34.45 -5.13 -4.40
C PRO A 214 34.94 -6.04 -3.27
N LYS A 215 36.00 -6.82 -3.52
CA LYS A 215 36.59 -7.73 -2.51
C LYS A 215 37.41 -7.00 -1.44
N THR A 216 37.96 -5.84 -1.80
CA THR A 216 38.76 -4.98 -0.94
C THR A 216 37.99 -3.71 -0.63
N GLN A 217 38.34 -3.04 0.46
CA GLN A 217 37.71 -1.78 0.85
C GLN A 217 37.91 -0.74 -0.26
N ALA A 218 36.80 -0.18 -0.74
CA ALA A 218 36.77 1.01 -1.59
C ALA A 218 36.14 2.17 -0.83
N GLU A 219 34.96 1.93 -0.25
CA GLU A 219 34.17 2.86 0.58
C GLU A 219 33.66 2.16 1.85
N GLU A 220 33.26 2.89 2.88
CA GLU A 220 32.67 2.28 4.09
C GLU A 220 31.26 1.70 3.81
N GLN A 221 30.49 2.36 2.94
CA GLN A 221 29.13 1.97 2.56
C GLN A 221 29.00 1.98 1.03
N ILE A 222 28.35 0.98 0.44
CA ILE A 222 28.03 0.93 -1.00
C ILE A 222 26.54 0.63 -1.17
N VAL A 223 25.82 1.45 -1.93
CA VAL A 223 24.40 1.20 -2.26
C VAL A 223 24.28 -0.06 -3.11
N ALA A 224 23.38 -0.98 -2.74
CA ALA A 224 23.26 -2.26 -3.43
C ALA A 224 22.36 -2.22 -4.68
N VAL A 225 21.65 -1.12 -4.92
CA VAL A 225 20.78 -0.93 -6.08
C VAL A 225 21.19 0.34 -6.80
N GLN A 226 21.28 0.26 -8.12
CA GLN A 226 21.59 1.41 -8.97
C GLN A 226 20.66 1.45 -10.18
N LEU A 227 20.40 2.66 -10.65
CA LEU A 227 19.74 2.89 -11.92
C LEU A 227 20.65 2.44 -13.09
N LYS A 228 20.03 1.81 -14.08
CA LYS A 228 20.61 1.26 -15.29
C LYS A 228 19.63 1.51 -16.45
N GLY A 229 19.65 2.74 -16.94
CA GLY A 229 18.78 3.18 -18.04
C GLY A 229 17.51 3.88 -17.56
N ALA A 230 16.68 4.29 -18.51
CA ALA A 230 15.39 4.90 -18.23
C ALA A 230 14.31 3.81 -18.06
N PRO A 231 13.36 3.98 -17.12
CA PRO A 231 12.15 3.17 -17.08
C PRO A 231 11.26 3.51 -18.28
N ASP A 232 10.49 2.55 -18.78
CA ASP A 232 9.52 2.72 -19.86
C ASP A 232 8.35 1.73 -19.73
N GLY A 233 7.36 1.87 -20.62
CA GLY A 233 6.16 1.02 -20.64
C GLY A 233 5.16 1.32 -19.52
N SER A 234 4.22 0.40 -19.33
CA SER A 234 3.21 0.41 -18.25
C SER A 234 3.88 0.49 -16.88
N TYR A 235 4.98 -0.24 -16.68
CA TYR A 235 5.77 -0.24 -15.44
C TYR A 235 6.23 1.16 -14.96
N ALA A 236 6.26 2.15 -15.85
CA ALA A 236 6.84 3.46 -15.63
C ALA A 236 5.86 4.62 -15.85
N ASP A 237 4.57 4.35 -16.02
CA ASP A 237 3.62 5.37 -16.47
C ASP A 237 3.09 6.27 -15.33
N VAL A 238 3.33 5.86 -14.07
CA VAL A 238 3.14 6.63 -12.85
C VAL A 238 4.36 7.50 -12.59
N ALA A 239 4.31 8.75 -13.04
CA ALA A 239 5.30 9.75 -12.66
C ALA A 239 5.21 10.01 -11.15
N ALA A 240 6.34 10.10 -10.45
CA ALA A 240 6.34 10.38 -9.02
C ALA A 240 7.59 11.13 -8.56
N SER A 241 7.42 12.02 -7.58
CA SER A 241 8.55 12.66 -6.90
C SER A 241 8.19 12.91 -5.44
N GLY A 242 9.10 12.51 -4.56
CA GLY A 242 9.01 12.74 -3.13
C GLY A 242 10.15 13.58 -2.57
N SER A 243 9.85 14.37 -1.55
CA SER A 243 10.84 15.09 -0.75
C SER A 243 10.51 14.97 0.74
N TRP A 244 11.54 14.96 1.58
CA TRP A 244 11.35 15.02 3.02
C TRP A 244 11.65 16.42 3.51
N ALA A 245 10.71 17.02 4.23
CA ALA A 245 10.86 18.34 4.81
C ALA A 245 9.99 18.45 6.07
N GLU A 246 10.55 19.08 7.10
CA GLU A 246 9.83 19.42 8.33
C GLU A 246 9.16 18.21 9.01
N GLY A 247 9.86 17.07 9.09
CA GLY A 247 9.34 15.86 9.75
C GLY A 247 8.25 15.14 8.97
N HIS A 248 8.18 15.38 7.66
CA HIS A 248 7.19 14.75 6.79
C HIS A 248 7.82 14.36 5.46
N TRP A 249 7.39 13.22 4.94
CA TRP A 249 7.46 12.96 3.52
C TRP A 249 6.34 13.71 2.80
N GLN A 250 6.68 14.23 1.64
CA GLN A 250 5.80 14.88 0.68
C GLN A 250 5.98 14.14 -0.63
N LEU A 251 4.90 13.68 -1.26
CA LEU A 251 4.94 12.86 -2.45
C LEU A 251 3.85 13.29 -3.42
N GLU A 252 4.22 13.42 -4.69
CA GLU A 252 3.30 13.63 -5.79
C GLU A 252 3.36 12.44 -6.74
N LEU A 253 2.19 11.97 -7.18
CA LEU A 253 2.05 10.92 -8.19
C LEU A 253 1.15 11.41 -9.32
N ALA A 254 1.41 10.98 -10.54
CA ALA A 254 0.54 11.28 -11.67
C ALA A 254 0.55 10.20 -12.76
N ARG A 255 -0.64 9.76 -13.19
CA ARG A 255 -0.87 8.79 -14.27
C ARG A 255 -2.03 9.24 -15.16
N GLN A 256 -2.07 8.80 -16.42
CA GLN A 256 -3.28 8.96 -17.22
C GLN A 256 -4.47 8.21 -16.58
N LEU A 257 -5.69 8.72 -16.78
CA LEU A 257 -6.91 8.02 -16.34
C LEU A 257 -7.09 6.68 -17.06
N ASP A 258 -6.74 6.65 -18.34
CA ASP A 258 -6.74 5.48 -19.19
C ASP A 258 -5.37 5.40 -19.85
N THR A 259 -4.62 4.35 -19.52
CA THR A 259 -3.26 4.09 -19.99
C THR A 259 -3.27 3.22 -21.26
N GLY A 260 -4.40 2.54 -21.53
CA GLY A 260 -4.54 1.55 -22.58
C GLY A 260 -3.85 0.21 -22.30
N HIS A 261 -3.33 0.01 -21.08
CA HIS A 261 -2.68 -1.24 -20.66
C HIS A 261 -3.68 -2.15 -19.92
N GLU A 262 -3.59 -3.46 -20.13
CA GLU A 262 -4.53 -4.44 -19.55
C GLU A 262 -4.22 -4.75 -18.07
N ASP A 263 -2.99 -4.45 -17.66
CA ASP A 263 -2.46 -4.56 -16.30
C ASP A 263 -2.91 -3.41 -15.39
N ASP A 264 -3.38 -2.31 -15.97
CA ASP A 264 -3.78 -1.10 -15.25
C ASP A 264 -5.29 -0.99 -15.12
N VAL A 265 -5.75 -0.36 -14.05
CA VAL A 265 -7.15 0.04 -13.94
C VAL A 265 -7.42 1.32 -14.73
N VAL A 266 -8.52 1.33 -15.49
CA VAL A 266 -9.07 2.57 -16.05
C VAL A 266 -9.76 3.34 -14.91
N LEU A 267 -9.22 4.50 -14.56
CA LEU A 267 -9.77 5.37 -13.53
C LEU A 267 -11.07 6.02 -14.04
N PRO A 268 -12.21 5.83 -13.36
CA PRO A 268 -13.52 6.04 -13.97
C PRO A 268 -13.96 7.50 -13.89
N ALA A 269 -13.70 8.31 -14.92
CA ALA A 269 -14.31 9.63 -15.03
C ALA A 269 -15.84 9.55 -14.86
N GLY A 270 -16.41 10.37 -13.98
CA GLY A 270 -17.85 10.35 -13.65
C GLY A 270 -18.27 9.21 -12.71
N GLY A 271 -17.34 8.40 -12.21
CA GLY A 271 -17.62 7.24 -11.37
C GLY A 271 -16.83 7.22 -10.06
N THR A 272 -16.70 6.03 -9.47
CA THR A 272 -15.93 5.82 -8.25
C THR A 272 -15.09 4.56 -8.35
N ILE A 273 -13.96 4.53 -7.66
CA ILE A 273 -13.13 3.33 -7.54
C ILE A 273 -12.66 3.14 -6.09
N THR A 274 -12.58 1.87 -5.67
CA THR A 274 -12.03 1.51 -4.37
C THR A 274 -10.51 1.50 -4.45
N GLY A 275 -9.85 2.10 -3.46
CA GLY A 275 -8.40 2.01 -3.31
C GLY A 275 -7.94 1.95 -1.85
N GLN A 276 -6.64 1.94 -1.63
CA GLN A 276 -6.03 1.93 -0.30
C GLN A 276 -4.61 2.50 -0.37
N ILE A 277 -4.15 3.07 0.74
CA ILE A 277 -2.78 3.56 0.92
C ILE A 277 -2.06 2.68 1.95
N ALA A 278 -0.78 2.44 1.72
CA ALA A 278 0.13 1.86 2.68
C ALA A 278 1.40 2.70 2.83
N VAL A 279 1.88 2.85 4.06
CA VAL A 279 3.12 3.55 4.40
C VAL A 279 4.08 2.56 5.06
N PHE A 280 5.34 2.63 4.65
CA PHE A 280 6.46 1.87 5.20
C PHE A 280 7.48 2.88 5.71
N ASN A 281 7.87 2.73 6.97
CA ASN A 281 8.99 3.47 7.56
C ASN A 281 10.11 2.45 7.80
N HIS A 282 11.19 2.56 7.03
CA HIS A 282 12.35 1.67 7.13
C HIS A 282 11.97 0.18 7.21
N ALA A 283 10.96 -0.26 6.46
CA ALA A 283 10.39 -1.60 6.59
C ALA A 283 9.87 -2.18 5.26
N SER A 284 9.53 -3.46 5.26
CA SER A 284 8.97 -4.16 4.10
C SER A 284 7.82 -5.10 4.48
N ASP A 285 7.19 -5.68 3.46
CA ASP A 285 6.24 -6.79 3.60
C ASP A 285 5.04 -6.43 4.51
N GLU A 286 4.73 -7.23 5.52
CA GLU A 286 3.66 -6.96 6.49
C GLU A 286 3.99 -5.87 7.52
N ASN A 287 5.22 -5.36 7.56
CA ASN A 287 5.64 -4.36 8.54
C ASN A 287 5.32 -2.94 8.04
N LYS A 288 4.04 -2.69 7.80
CA LYS A 288 3.51 -1.45 7.21
C LYS A 288 2.19 -1.06 7.85
N SER A 289 1.83 0.21 7.75
CA SER A 289 0.51 0.70 8.14
C SER A 289 -0.33 1.04 6.94
N VAL A 290 -1.62 0.70 6.98
CA VAL A 290 -2.56 0.80 5.87
C VAL A 290 -3.82 1.53 6.29
N SER A 291 -4.45 2.22 5.33
CA SER A 291 -5.80 2.77 5.53
C SER A 291 -6.87 1.68 5.51
N GLU A 292 -8.06 2.00 5.99
CA GLU A 292 -9.27 1.30 5.54
C GLU A 292 -9.44 1.50 4.01
N PRO A 293 -10.24 0.67 3.31
CA PRO A 293 -10.57 0.91 1.91
C PRO A 293 -11.17 2.31 1.74
N LEU A 294 -10.67 3.04 0.75
CA LEU A 294 -11.07 4.39 0.38
C LEU A 294 -11.94 4.33 -0.86
N ARG A 295 -12.92 5.23 -0.96
CA ARG A 295 -13.69 5.45 -2.19
C ARG A 295 -13.20 6.72 -2.87
N PHE A 296 -12.42 6.57 -3.93
CA PHE A 296 -12.03 7.70 -4.78
C PHE A 296 -13.20 8.06 -5.67
N ASP A 297 -13.66 9.31 -5.57
CA ASP A 297 -14.87 9.80 -6.23
C ASP A 297 -14.51 10.74 -7.38
N PHE A 298 -14.62 10.21 -8.59
CA PHE A 298 -14.38 10.91 -9.85
C PHE A 298 -15.67 11.48 -10.45
N SER A 299 -16.78 11.53 -9.70
CA SER A 299 -18.09 12.01 -10.19
C SER A 299 -18.05 13.46 -10.69
N ALA A 300 -17.10 14.27 -10.21
CA ALA A 300 -16.89 15.64 -10.67
C ALA A 300 -16.10 15.72 -11.99
N ILE A 301 -15.52 14.62 -12.48
CA ILE A 301 -14.70 14.57 -13.68
C ILE A 301 -15.61 14.27 -14.90
N PRO A 302 -15.61 15.13 -15.93
CA PRO A 302 -16.45 14.92 -17.11
C PRO A 302 -16.10 13.61 -17.84
N VAL A 303 -17.13 12.84 -18.21
CA VAL A 303 -17.01 11.74 -19.17
C VAL A 303 -16.80 12.33 -20.55
N LYS A 304 -15.78 11.85 -21.29
CA LYS A 304 -15.53 12.25 -22.67
C LYS A 304 -16.46 11.57 -23.65
#